data_AF-A0A655FTU3-F1
#
_entry.id   AF-A0A655FTU3-F1
#
_cell.length_a   1.000
_cell.length_b   1.000
_cell.length_c   1.000
_cell.angle_alpha   90.00
_cell.angle_beta   90.00
_cell.angle_gamma   90.00
#
_symmetry.space_group_name_H-M   'P 1'
#
loop_
_entity.id
_entity.type
_entity.pdbx_description
1 polymer ?
#
loop_
_entity_poly.entity_id
_entity_poly.type
_entity_poly.pdbx_seq_one_letter_code
_entity_poly.pdbx_strand_id
1 'polypeptide(L)'
;MLKYGTNDWNALHQDLYGELVFPLQVVINLSDPETDYTGGEFLLVEQRPRAQSRGTAMQLPQGHGYVFTTRDRPVRTSRGWSASPVRHGLSTIRSGERYAMGLIFHDAA
;
A
#
# COMPACT_ATOMS: atom_id res chain seq x y z
N MET A 1 -14.51 -2.87 3.65
CA MET A 1 -13.65 -4.04 3.95
C MET A 1 -13.17 -4.64 2.64
N LEU A 2 -11.90 -5.01 2.55
CA LEU A 2 -11.28 -5.60 1.36
C LEU A 2 -11.15 -7.11 1.55
N LYS A 3 -11.41 -7.88 0.50
CA LYS A 3 -11.27 -9.34 0.47
C LYS A 3 -10.51 -9.74 -0.81
N TYR A 4 -9.50 -10.59 -0.66
CA TYR A 4 -8.72 -11.14 -1.76
C TYR A 4 -8.60 -12.66 -1.57
N GLY A 5 -8.95 -13.44 -2.59
CA GLY A 5 -8.78 -14.88 -2.65
C GLY A 5 -7.56 -15.27 -3.48
N THR A 6 -7.35 -16.58 -3.65
CA THR A 6 -6.25 -17.12 -4.46
C THR A 6 -6.26 -16.56 -5.89
N ASN A 7 -5.10 -16.15 -6.38
CA ASN A 7 -4.84 -15.45 -7.65
C ASN A 7 -5.31 -13.98 -7.71
N ASP A 8 -6.03 -13.48 -6.70
CA ASP A 8 -6.32 -12.05 -6.63
C ASP A 8 -5.05 -11.26 -6.30
N TRP A 9 -5.04 -10.01 -6.74
CA TRP A 9 -3.97 -9.04 -6.52
C TRP A 9 -4.57 -7.63 -6.58
N ASN A 10 -3.79 -6.64 -6.19
CA ASN A 10 -4.16 -5.24 -6.38
C ASN A 10 -3.05 -4.53 -7.16
N ALA A 11 -3.41 -3.95 -8.30
CA ALA A 11 -2.46 -3.27 -9.18
C ALA A 11 -1.75 -2.12 -8.49
N LEU A 12 -0.54 -1.79 -8.94
CA LEU A 12 0.16 -0.61 -8.43
C LEU A 12 -0.58 0.66 -8.87
N HIS A 13 -1.19 1.35 -7.91
CA HIS A 13 -2.02 2.54 -8.12
C HIS A 13 -1.65 3.65 -7.14
N GLN A 14 -2.35 4.78 -7.27
CA GLN A 14 -2.34 5.90 -6.34
C GLN A 14 -3.79 6.19 -5.98
N ASP A 15 -4.05 6.42 -4.70
CA ASP A 15 -5.41 6.67 -4.21
C ASP A 15 -5.70 8.16 -4.27
N LEU A 16 -6.02 8.62 -5.48
CA LEU A 16 -6.36 9.99 -5.81
C LEU A 16 -7.83 10.07 -6.19
N TYR A 17 -8.66 10.50 -5.25
CA TYR A 17 -10.11 10.64 -5.42
C TYR A 17 -10.57 12.02 -4.96
N GLY A 18 -11.47 12.63 -5.74
CA GLY A 18 -12.06 13.93 -5.42
C GLY A 18 -11.10 15.12 -5.56
N GLU A 19 -11.57 16.29 -5.13
CA GLU A 19 -10.80 17.55 -5.19
C GLU A 19 -9.83 17.69 -4.00
N LEU A 20 -10.14 17.06 -2.87
CA LEU A 20 -9.33 17.08 -1.65
C LEU A 20 -8.72 15.70 -1.40
N VAL A 21 -7.40 15.66 -1.24
CA VAL A 21 -6.66 14.43 -0.96
C VAL A 21 -5.91 14.58 0.35
N PHE A 22 -6.21 13.71 1.31
CA PHE A 22 -5.40 13.53 2.50
C PHE A 22 -4.16 12.69 2.12
N PRO A 23 -2.95 13.09 2.53
CA PRO A 23 -1.72 12.53 1.98
C PRO A 23 -1.40 11.12 2.51
N LEU A 24 -2.13 10.63 3.52
CA LEU A 24 -1.90 9.35 4.18
C LEU A 24 -3.16 8.48 4.17
N GLN A 25 -2.96 7.17 4.18
CA GLN A 25 -3.99 6.17 4.41
C GLN A 25 -3.43 5.06 5.28
N VAL A 26 -4.33 4.24 5.83
CA VAL A 26 -3.96 3.06 6.59
C VAL A 26 -4.63 1.82 6.02
N VAL A 27 -3.89 0.74 5.90
CA VAL A 27 -4.46 -0.60 5.74
C VAL A 27 -4.15 -1.42 6.97
N ILE A 28 -5.16 -2.08 7.54
CA ILE A 28 -5.03 -2.99 8.66
C ILE A 28 -5.28 -4.40 8.14
N ASN A 29 -4.33 -5.30 8.35
CA ASN A 29 -4.50 -6.70 7.97
C ASN A 29 -5.38 -7.42 9.00
N LEU A 30 -6.38 -8.17 8.55
CA LEU A 30 -7.34 -8.86 9.41
C LEU A 30 -7.20 -10.38 9.39
N SER A 31 -6.40 -10.93 8.46
CA SER A 31 -6.11 -12.37 8.35
C SER A 31 -4.71 -12.71 8.81
N ASP A 32 -4.49 -13.91 9.33
CA ASP A 32 -3.17 -14.40 9.72
C ASP A 32 -2.38 -14.87 8.48
N PRO A 33 -1.23 -14.24 8.14
CA PRO A 33 -0.43 -14.62 6.99
C PRO A 33 0.33 -15.95 7.15
N GLU A 34 0.32 -16.58 8.32
CA GLU A 34 0.94 -17.89 8.55
C GLU A 34 -0.06 -19.04 8.38
N THR A 35 -1.35 -18.79 8.56
CA THR A 35 -2.40 -19.83 8.51
C THR A 35 -3.46 -19.60 7.44
N ASP A 36 -3.88 -18.35 7.20
CA ASP A 36 -5.07 -18.06 6.40
C ASP A 36 -4.76 -17.85 4.92
N TYR A 37 -3.54 -17.40 4.60
CA TYR A 37 -3.12 -17.14 3.21
C TYR A 37 -1.59 -17.12 3.01
N THR A 38 -1.14 -17.25 1.77
CA THR A 38 0.27 -16.99 1.38
C THR A 38 0.37 -15.98 0.24
N GLY A 39 1.51 -15.30 0.12
CA GLY A 39 1.62 -14.10 -0.73
C GLY A 39 0.87 -12.92 -0.11
N GLY A 40 0.30 -12.05 -0.94
CA GLY A 40 -0.48 -10.90 -0.43
C GLY A 40 0.35 -9.88 0.34
N GLU A 41 1.63 -9.76 0.03
CA GLU A 41 2.50 -8.70 0.52
C GLU A 41 1.94 -7.34 0.08
N PHE A 42 1.89 -6.37 0.99
CA PHE A 42 1.66 -4.98 0.63
C PHE A 42 2.88 -4.47 -0.14
N LEU A 43 2.65 -3.87 -1.29
CA LEU A 43 3.69 -3.37 -2.17
C LEU A 43 3.73 -1.85 -2.14
N LEU A 44 4.93 -1.29 -2.07
CA LEU A 44 5.22 0.12 -2.28
C LEU A 44 6.33 0.25 -3.32
N VAL A 45 6.09 1.01 -4.39
CA VAL A 45 7.07 1.29 -5.44
C VAL A 45 7.34 2.79 -5.48
N GLU A 46 8.55 3.18 -5.08
CA GLU A 46 9.05 4.55 -5.13
C GLU A 46 9.70 4.84 -6.48
N GLN A 47 9.21 5.86 -7.19
CA GLN A 47 9.81 6.34 -8.42
C GLN A 47 11.03 7.21 -8.10
N ARG A 48 12.17 6.84 -8.67
CA ARG A 48 13.44 7.54 -8.45
C ARG A 48 13.88 8.24 -9.74
N PRO A 49 13.87 9.57 -9.82
CA PRO A 49 14.25 10.28 -11.04
C PRO A 49 15.64 9.85 -11.54
N ARG A 50 15.71 9.46 -12.82
CA ARG A 50 16.95 9.00 -13.49
C ARG A 50 17.61 7.78 -12.81
N ALA A 51 16.84 6.97 -12.09
CA ALA A 51 17.30 5.73 -11.48
C ALA A 51 16.20 4.65 -11.55
N GLN A 52 16.58 3.39 -11.31
CA GLN A 52 15.61 2.30 -11.19
C GLN A 52 14.69 2.55 -9.98
N SER A 53 13.37 2.33 -10.18
CA SER A 53 12.39 2.39 -9.10
C SER A 53 12.73 1.41 -7.98
N ARG A 54 12.43 1.80 -6.74
CA ARG A 54 12.67 0.96 -5.57
C ARG A 54 11.35 0.35 -5.09
N GLY A 55 11.25 -0.98 -5.19
CA GLY A 55 10.15 -1.74 -4.61
C GLY A 55 10.39 -2.08 -3.14
N THR A 56 9.33 -2.13 -2.35
CA THR A 56 9.29 -2.66 -1.00
C THR A 56 8.06 -3.56 -0.91
N ALA A 57 8.25 -4.77 -0.39
CA ALA A 57 7.18 -5.72 -0.13
C ALA A 57 7.15 -5.98 1.38
N MET A 58 5.97 -5.92 1.98
CA MET A 58 5.79 -6.14 3.41
C MET A 58 4.64 -7.11 3.64
N GLN A 59 4.93 -8.23 4.31
CA GLN A 59 3.88 -9.06 4.90
C GLN A 59 3.42 -8.40 6.20
N LEU A 60 2.13 -8.07 6.31
CA LEU A 60 1.58 -7.47 7.52
C LEU A 60 1.07 -8.57 8.45
N PRO A 61 1.51 -8.64 9.72
CA PRO A 61 0.91 -9.55 10.68
C PRO A 61 -0.57 -9.19 10.92
N GLN A 62 -1.36 -10.15 11.40
CA GLN A 62 -2.76 -9.90 11.74
C GLN A 62 -2.88 -8.76 12.77
N GLY A 63 -3.90 -7.92 12.59
CA GLY A 63 -4.18 -6.78 13.47
C GLY A 63 -3.24 -5.58 13.30
N HIS A 64 -2.19 -5.68 12.48
CA HIS A 64 -1.24 -4.59 12.30
C HIS A 64 -1.69 -3.63 11.19
N GLY A 65 -1.51 -2.34 11.46
CA GLY A 65 -1.75 -1.26 10.50
C GLY A 65 -0.47 -0.85 9.77
N TYR A 66 -0.59 -0.57 8.48
CA TYR A 66 0.45 0.04 7.66
C TYR A 66 -0.01 1.41 7.19
N VAL A 67 0.71 2.45 7.62
CA VAL A 67 0.49 3.84 7.18
C VAL A 67 1.32 4.08 5.94
N PHE A 68 0.70 4.54 4.86
CA PHE A 68 1.37 4.84 3.60
C PHE A 68 0.83 6.12 2.97
N THR A 69 1.60 6.69 2.05
CA THR A 69 1.24 7.91 1.35
C THR A 69 0.40 7.63 0.12
N THR A 70 -0.62 8.45 -0.14
CA THR A 70 -1.55 8.27 -1.27
C THR A 70 -0.92 8.52 -2.64
N ARG A 71 0.08 9.40 -2.72
CA ARG A 71 0.74 9.79 -3.98
C ARG A 71 2.24 9.97 -3.88
N ASP A 72 2.69 10.76 -2.92
CA ASP A 72 4.09 11.16 -2.79
C ASP A 72 4.59 10.89 -1.38
N ARG A 73 5.85 10.48 -1.26
CA ARG A 73 6.55 10.42 0.02
C ARG A 73 7.66 11.46 0.11
N PRO A 74 7.98 11.95 1.32
CA PRO A 74 9.16 12.78 1.52
C PRO A 74 10.43 11.95 1.32
N VAL A 75 11.35 12.46 0.51
CA VAL A 75 12.69 11.92 0.29
C VAL A 75 13.75 12.98 0.54
N ARG A 76 14.86 12.57 1.13
CA ARG A 76 15.99 13.46 1.41
C ARG A 76 16.88 13.59 0.18
N THR A 77 17.23 14.83 -0.17
CA THR A 77 18.12 15.18 -1.29
C THR A 77 19.26 16.08 -0.80
N SER A 78 20.23 16.36 -1.67
CA SER A 78 21.30 17.34 -1.37
C SER A 78 20.79 18.77 -1.21
N ARG A 79 19.58 19.09 -1.72
CA ARG A 79 18.95 20.42 -1.62
C ARG A 79 17.85 20.48 -0.55
N GLY A 80 17.78 19.49 0.34
CA GLY A 80 16.72 19.38 1.35
C GLY A 80 15.71 18.28 1.03
N TRP A 81 14.47 18.43 1.50
CA TRP A 81 13.40 17.45 1.27
C TRP A 81 12.72 17.69 -0.09
N SER A 82 12.37 16.61 -0.77
CA SER A 82 11.58 16.61 -2.00
C SER A 82 10.43 15.60 -1.88
N ALA A 83 9.40 15.78 -2.70
CA ALA A 83 8.41 14.75 -2.95
C ALA A 83 8.95 13.74 -3.98
N SER A 84 8.70 12.46 -3.75
CA SER A 84 8.94 11.38 -4.70
C SER A 84 7.65 10.58 -4.90
N PRO A 85 7.19 10.40 -6.15
CA PRO A 85 5.99 9.64 -6.42
C PRO A 85 6.13 8.20 -5.95
N VAL A 86 5.09 7.69 -5.31
CA VAL A 86 4.95 6.29 -4.96
C VAL A 86 3.70 5.71 -5.61
N ARG A 87 3.71 4.40 -5.83
CA ARG A 87 2.51 3.60 -6.07
C ARG A 87 2.45 2.49 -5.05
N HIS A 88 1.25 2.10 -4.66
CA HIS A 88 1.03 0.98 -3.76
C HIS A 88 0.08 -0.05 -4.37
N GLY A 89 0.11 -1.26 -3.83
CA GLY A 89 -0.73 -2.35 -4.30
C GLY A 89 -0.57 -3.57 -3.41
N LEU A 90 -1.04 -4.71 -3.92
CA LEU A 90 -0.96 -6.00 -3.24
C LEU A 90 -0.42 -7.01 -4.22
N SER A 91 0.60 -7.78 -3.80
CA SER A 91 1.05 -8.91 -4.58
C SER A 91 -0.05 -9.98 -4.68
N THR A 92 0.15 -10.93 -5.59
CA THR A 92 -0.78 -12.05 -5.76
C THR A 92 -0.91 -12.89 -4.50
N ILE A 93 -2.14 -13.17 -4.09
CA ILE A 93 -2.45 -14.21 -3.10
C ILE A 93 -2.19 -15.56 -3.76
N ARG A 94 -1.25 -16.34 -3.22
CA ARG A 94 -0.85 -17.63 -3.80
C ARG A 94 -1.73 -18.77 -3.28
N SER A 95 -2.28 -18.63 -2.07
CA SER A 95 -3.25 -19.57 -1.50
C SER A 95 -4.09 -18.87 -0.42
N GLY A 96 -5.29 -19.41 -0.15
CA GLY A 96 -6.14 -18.97 0.95
C GLY A 96 -6.93 -17.68 0.68
N GLU A 97 -7.33 -17.00 1.75
CA GLU A 97 -8.10 -15.74 1.70
C GLU A 97 -7.51 -14.70 2.65
N ARG A 98 -7.37 -13.47 2.16
CA ARG A 98 -6.91 -12.32 2.92
C ARG A 98 -8.00 -11.27 3.06
N TYR A 99 -8.28 -10.89 4.30
CA TYR A 99 -9.18 -9.79 4.65
C TYR A 99 -8.36 -8.60 5.18
N ALA A 100 -8.75 -7.39 4.79
CA ALA A 100 -8.13 -6.17 5.26
C ALA A 100 -9.14 -5.03 5.40
N MET A 101 -8.83 -4.07 6.28
CA MET A 101 -9.59 -2.84 6.44
C MET A 101 -8.76 -1.65 5.97
N GLY A 102 -9.24 -0.94 4.95
CA GLY A 102 -8.70 0.36 4.57
C GLY A 102 -9.37 1.47 5.38
N LEU A 103 -8.57 2.40 5.88
CA LEU A 103 -9.01 3.67 6.48
C LEU A 103 -8.58 4.79 5.54
N ILE A 104 -9.56 5.45 4.95
CA ILE A 104 -9.39 6.49 3.93
C ILE A 104 -9.87 7.82 4.53
N PHE A 105 -9.01 8.84 4.50
CA PHE A 105 -9.25 10.11 5.19
C PHE A 105 -9.72 11.25 4.28
N HIS A 106 -9.73 11.05 2.97
CA HIS A 106 -10.12 12.09 2.00
C HIS A 106 -11.62 12.16 1.71
N ASP A 107 -12.41 11.24 2.28
CA ASP A 107 -13.85 11.19 2.13
C ASP A 107 -14.50 11.34 3.52
N ALA A 108 -14.60 12.59 3.99
CA ALA A 108 -15.40 12.95 5.14
C ALA A 108 -16.60 13.76 4.63
N ALA A 109 -17.57 13.06 4.06
CA ALA A 109 -18.93 13.55 3.84
C ALA A 109 -19.87 12.91 4.87
#